data_AF-A0A366B2P3-F1
#
_entry.id   AF-A0A366B2P3-F1
#
_cell.length_a   1.000
_cell.length_b   1.000
_cell.length_c   1.000
_cell.angle_alpha   90.00
_cell.angle_beta   90.00
_cell.angle_gamma   90.00
#
_symmetry.space_group_name_H-M   'P 1'
#
loop_
_entity.id
_entity.type
_entity.pdbx_description
1 polymer ?
#
loop_
_entity_poly.entity_id
_entity_poly.type
_entity_poly.pdbx_seq_one_letter_code
_entity_poly.pdbx_strand_id
1 'polypeptide(L)' 'MKITVRELIEKLKAENQDLEIYFGGLEFERLNDRRNELQFEFTQLVYPDDQGNVVVENHLKPKQSKLK' A
#
# COMPACT_ATOMS: atom_id res chain seq x y z
N MET A 1 0.47 -2.33 17.72
CA MET A 1 -0.13 -3.68 17.64
C MET A 1 0.77 -4.54 16.77
N LYS A 2 1.04 -5.80 17.14
CA LYS A 2 1.81 -6.75 16.33
C LYS A 2 0.91 -7.95 16.02
N ILE A 3 0.95 -8.44 14.79
CA ILE A 3 0.29 -9.70 14.38
C ILE A 3 1.31 -10.54 13.62
N THR A 4 1.23 -11.84 13.75
CA THR A 4 2.00 -12.79 12.95
C THR A 4 1.42 -12.91 11.54
N VAL A 5 2.22 -13.39 10.59
CA VAL A 5 1.75 -13.70 9.22
C VAL A 5 0.59 -14.71 9.27
N ARG A 6 0.65 -15.69 10.17
CA ARG A 6 -0.43 -16.67 10.36
C ARG A 6 -1.74 -15.99 10.77
N GLU A 7 -1.70 -15.10 11.74
CA GLU A 7 -2.90 -14.39 12.21
C GLU A 7 -3.48 -13.48 11.12
N LEU A 8 -2.63 -12.84 10.31
CA LEU A 8 -3.08 -12.07 9.15
C LEU A 8 -3.80 -12.95 8.12
N ILE A 9 -3.22 -14.09 7.77
CA ILE A 9 -3.82 -15.05 6.83
C ILE A 9 -5.18 -15.55 7.34
N GLU A 10 -5.28 -15.93 8.61
CA GLU A 10 -6.54 -16.43 9.17
C GLU A 10 -7.64 -15.35 9.19
N LYS A 11 -7.27 -14.08 9.44
CA LYS A 11 -8.21 -12.96 9.31
C LYS A 11 -8.67 -12.76 7.87
N LEU A 12 -7.75 -12.78 6.90
CA LEU A 12 -8.08 -12.62 5.49
C LEU A 12 -8.93 -13.76 4.95
N LYS A 13 -8.69 -15.01 5.37
CA LYS A 13 -9.48 -16.19 4.98
C LYS A 13 -10.95 -16.12 5.40
N ALA A 14 -11.26 -15.38 6.47
CA ALA A 14 -12.63 -15.22 6.94
C ALA A 14 -13.45 -14.26 6.06
N GLU A 15 -12.79 -13.44 5.23
CA GLU A 15 -13.41 -12.46 4.35
C GLU A 15 -13.68 -13.04 2.95
N ASN A 16 -14.45 -12.32 2.13
CA ASN A 16 -14.61 -12.66 0.72
C ASN A 16 -13.27 -12.48 -0.03
N GLN A 17 -12.75 -13.55 -0.62
CA GLN A 17 -11.45 -13.59 -1.29
C GLN A 17 -11.40 -12.80 -2.62
N ASP A 18 -12.55 -12.39 -3.15
CA ASP A 18 -12.64 -11.53 -4.33
C ASP A 18 -12.67 -10.03 -4.00
N LEU A 19 -12.59 -9.66 -2.71
CA LEU A 19 -12.56 -8.25 -2.30
C LEU A 19 -11.21 -7.59 -2.61
N GLU A 20 -11.29 -6.40 -3.22
CA GLU A 20 -10.13 -5.54 -3.38
C GLU A 20 -9.72 -4.94 -2.02
N ILE A 21 -8.43 -5.02 -1.68
CA ILE A 21 -7.87 -4.34 -0.52
C ILE A 21 -7.46 -2.93 -0.92
N TYR A 22 -8.07 -1.92 -0.27
CA TYR A 22 -7.74 -0.52 -0.48
C TYR A 22 -6.79 0.00 0.60
N PHE A 23 -5.61 0.49 0.20
CA PHE A 23 -4.57 1.00 1.12
C PHE A 23 -4.63 2.53 1.33
N GLY A 24 -5.80 3.16 1.19
CA GLY A 24 -5.94 4.59 1.52
C GLY A 24 -5.16 5.53 0.58
N GLY A 25 -5.06 5.19 -0.70
CA GLY A 25 -4.31 5.98 -1.69
C GLY A 25 -2.84 5.60 -1.79
N LEU A 26 -2.31 4.76 -0.89
CA LEU A 26 -0.96 4.23 -0.99
C LEU A 26 -0.86 3.24 -2.15
N GLU A 27 0.08 3.48 -3.04
CA GLU A 27 0.45 2.51 -4.05
C GLU A 27 1.35 1.45 -3.44
N PHE A 28 0.85 0.21 -3.39
CA PHE A 28 1.63 -0.94 -2.96
C PHE A 28 2.75 -1.20 -3.97
N GLU A 29 3.99 -1.12 -3.48
CA GLU A 29 5.20 -1.30 -4.27
C GLU A 29 5.64 -2.78 -4.23
N ARG A 30 5.89 -3.30 -3.02
CA ARG A 30 6.36 -4.67 -2.82
C ARG A 30 6.12 -5.19 -1.40
N LEU A 31 6.08 -6.52 -1.30
CA LEU A 31 6.19 -7.26 -0.05
C LEU A 31 7.62 -7.78 0.09
N ASN A 32 8.27 -7.50 1.22
CA ASN A 32 9.65 -7.90 1.46
C ASN A 32 9.75 -8.69 2.77
N ASP A 33 10.56 -9.75 2.78
CA ASP A 33 10.89 -10.51 3.99
C ASP A 33 12.23 -10.01 4.53
N ARG A 34 12.21 -9.41 5.72
CA ARG A 34 13.41 -8.95 6.42
C ARG A 34 13.54 -9.65 7.76
N ARG A 35 14.41 -10.66 7.82
CA ARG A 35 14.95 -11.29 9.05
C ARG A 35 13.98 -11.25 10.24
N ASN A 36 12.85 -11.96 10.10
CA ASN A 36 11.75 -12.14 11.07
C ASN A 36 10.58 -11.14 11.00
N GLU A 37 10.55 -10.23 10.03
CA GLU A 37 9.44 -9.29 9.83
C GLU A 37 9.04 -9.23 8.36
N LEU A 38 7.73 -9.13 8.13
CA LEU A 38 7.15 -8.93 6.80
C LEU A 38 6.93 -7.43 6.61
N GLN A 39 7.59 -6.83 5.62
CA GLN A 39 7.50 -5.41 5.31
C GLN A 39 6.63 -5.17 4.08
N PHE A 40 5.59 -4.34 4.22
CA PHE A 40 4.85 -3.77 3.11
C PHE A 40 5.48 -2.43 2.75
N GLU A 41 5.87 -2.27 1.49
CA GLU A 41 6.44 -1.02 0.99
C GLU A 41 5.44 -0.33 0.07
N PHE A 42 5.33 0.99 0.23
CA PHE A 42 4.41 1.84 -0.53
C PHE A 42 5.18 3.01 -1.13
N THR A 43 4.75 3.47 -2.31
CA THR A 43 5.30 4.66 -2.95
C THR A 43 4.68 5.93 -2.34
N GLN A 44 5.52 6.91 -2.02
CA GLN A 44 5.11 8.21 -1.47
C GLN A 44 5.90 9.34 -2.13
N LEU A 45 5.21 10.41 -2.55
CA LEU A 45 5.85 11.62 -3.04
C LEU A 45 6.09 12.59 -1.90
N VAL A 46 7.28 13.18 -1.85
CA VAL A 46 7.61 14.25 -0.91
C VAL A 46 8.27 15.39 -1.68
N TYR A 47 7.68 16.58 -1.63
CA TYR A 47 8.16 17.76 -2.37
C TYR A 47 7.74 19.07 -1.68
N PRO A 48 8.47 20.18 -1.88
CA PRO A 48 8.03 21.49 -1.45
C PRO A 48 6.95 22.04 -2.40
N ASP A 49 5.92 22.69 -1.86
CA ASP A 49 4.95 23.46 -2.65
C ASP A 49 5.43 24.89 -2.95
N ASP A 50 4.63 25.64 -3.71
CA ASP A 50 4.89 27.03 -4.09
C ASP A 50 4.93 28.01 -2.91
N GLN A 51 4.44 27.59 -1.73
CA GLN A 51 4.46 28.35 -0.49
C GLN A 51 5.64 27.94 0.42
N GLY A 52 6.43 26.93 0.01
CA GLY A 52 7.55 26.39 0.76
C GLY A 52 7.15 25.37 1.84
N ASN A 53 5.90 24.90 1.86
CA ASN A 53 5.47 23.82 2.75
C ASN A 53 5.89 22.47 2.18
N VAL A 54 6.20 21.52 3.06
CA VAL A 54 6.43 20.12 2.64
C VAL A 54 5.08 19.45 2.42
N VAL A 55 4.83 19.02 1.19
CA VAL A 55 3.66 18.24 0.80
C VAL A 55 4.03 16.77 0.71
N VAL A 56 3.13 15.92 1.19
CA VAL A 56 3.27 14.47 1.22
C VAL A 56 2.04 13.86 0.57
N GLU A 57 2.23 13.21 -0.58
CA GLU A 57 1.14 12.58 -1.34
C GLU A 57 1.37 11.09 -1.52
N ASN A 58 0.29 10.32 -1.45
CA ASN A 58 0.30 8.91 -1.79
C ASN A 58 -0.01 8.80 -3.28
N HIS A 59 0.89 8.20 -4.06
CA HIS A 59 0.66 8.05 -5.50
C HIS A 59 -0.38 6.98 -5.77
N LEU A 60 -1.27 7.25 -6.72
CA LEU A 60 -2.07 6.25 -7.41
C LEU A 60 -1.55 6.18 -8.84
N LYS A 61 -0.98 5.05 -9.29
CA LYS A 61 -0.71 4.87 -10.72
C LYS A 61 -1.98 5.16 -11.53
N PRO A 62 -1.93 6.03 -12.56
CA PRO A 62 -3.07 6.21 -13.43
C PRO A 62 -3.39 4.86 -14.09
N LYS A 63 -4.64 4.41 -13.97
CA LYS A 63 -5.14 3.26 -14.76
C LYS A 63 -4.85 3.58 -16.23
N GLN A 64 -4.00 2.80 -16.88
CA GLN A 64 -3.87 2.85 -18.33
C GLN A 64 -5.26 2.61 -18.92
N SER A 65 -5.90 3.66 -19.44
CA SER A 65 -7.09 3.50 -20.24
C SER A 65 -6.66 2.72 -21.48
N LYS A 66 -7.04 1.44 -21.56
CA LYS A 66 -7.03 0.73 -22.84
C LYS A 66 -8.00 1.47 -23.75
N LEU A 67 -7.47 2.36 -24.59
CA LEU A 67 -8.15 2.85 -25.78
C LEU A 67 -8.51 1.61 -26.60
N LYS A 68 -9.81 1.30 -26.65
CA LYS A 68 -10.39 0.38 -27.64
C LYS A 68 -10.68 1.14 -28.91
#